data_AF-A0AAD3HAW1-F1
#
_entry.id   AF-A0AAD3HAW1-F1
#
_cell.length_a   1.000
_cell.length_b   1.000
_cell.length_c   1.000
_cell.angle_alpha   90.00
_cell.angle_beta   90.00
_cell.angle_gamma   90.00
#
_symmetry.space_group_name_H-M   'P 1'
#
loop_
_entity.id
_entity.type
_entity.pdbx_description
1 polymer ?
#
loop_
_entity_poly.entity_id
_entity_poly.type
_entity_poly.pdbx_seq_one_letter_code
_entity_poly.pdbx_strand_id
1 'polypeptide(L)'
;MHLKSGLSLALLSTAATLTCGFSLQPLKKSNLLIHSSLVKPPPSSVSFNKKSLSNDLRGGSLQAASINGEASAKSSPVISFWAAGGVVMILAKSIKRIVPIALEPFHGVAAPLSTFQLAAYIGMCIWFAYVEGYKGFQLKFSPLVVSRAQTLSINSPIHHLLFAPFYAMGLFHATKKRKIVSWSVSTGVAVIVAAVKKLPYPWRNIVDAGVIVGLSWGSISILSHWVKAVVFGKDLNMDPALPEKKD
;
A
#
# COMPACT_ATOMS: atom_id res chain seq x y z
N MET A 1 -18.10 51.04 -5.17
CA MET A 1 -17.04 51.01 -6.20
C MET A 1 -15.93 50.09 -5.68
N HIS A 2 -16.02 48.79 -5.96
CA HIS A 2 -15.40 48.08 -7.10
C HIS A 2 -13.88 47.82 -6.93
N LEU A 3 -13.50 46.54 -7.16
CA LEU A 3 -12.19 45.88 -7.17
C LEU A 3 -11.81 45.19 -5.84
N LYS A 4 -11.47 43.89 -5.76
CA LYS A 4 -11.26 42.82 -6.77
C LYS A 4 -11.51 41.46 -6.12
N SER A 5 -12.62 40.83 -6.48
CA SER A 5 -12.85 39.39 -6.43
C SER A 5 -12.05 38.74 -7.58
N GLY A 6 -10.88 38.17 -7.28
CA GLY A 6 -10.03 37.60 -8.33
C GLY A 6 -8.94 36.63 -7.86
N LEU A 7 -8.96 36.20 -6.60
CA LEU A 7 -8.04 35.19 -6.07
C LEU A 7 -8.76 33.86 -5.83
N SER A 8 -9.63 33.49 -6.77
CA SER A 8 -10.38 32.24 -6.77
C SER A 8 -10.02 31.46 -8.05
N LEU A 9 -9.83 30.15 -7.91
CA LEU A 9 -9.58 29.11 -8.93
C LEU A 9 -8.15 28.78 -9.39
N ALA A 10 -7.15 29.67 -9.35
CA ALA A 10 -5.80 29.29 -9.84
C ALA A 10 -5.00 28.39 -8.87
N LEU A 11 -5.24 28.48 -7.56
CA LEU A 11 -4.52 27.70 -6.53
C LEU A 11 -5.13 26.33 -6.23
N LEU A 12 -6.35 26.05 -6.71
CA LEU A 12 -6.98 24.73 -6.60
C LEU A 12 -6.60 23.79 -7.75
N SER A 13 -6.03 24.32 -8.84
CA SER A 13 -5.58 23.51 -9.97
C SER A 13 -4.16 22.95 -9.78
N THR A 14 -3.28 23.64 -9.06
CA THR A 14 -1.88 23.23 -8.88
C THR A 14 -1.66 22.13 -7.83
N ALA A 15 -2.63 21.87 -6.94
CA ALA A 15 -2.57 20.72 -6.03
C ALA A 15 -2.90 19.38 -6.74
N ALA A 16 -3.55 19.42 -7.91
CA ALA A 16 -3.87 18.23 -8.70
C ALA A 16 -2.68 17.73 -9.54
N THR A 17 -1.59 18.50 -9.66
CA THR A 17 -0.45 18.14 -10.51
C THR A 17 0.62 17.29 -9.78
N LEU A 18 0.58 17.20 -8.45
CA LEU A 18 1.52 16.39 -7.67
C LEU A 18 1.10 14.92 -7.46
N THR A 19 -0.10 14.54 -7.90
CA THR A 19 -0.58 13.15 -7.87
C THR A 19 -0.32 12.36 -9.15
N CYS A 20 0.28 12.98 -10.18
CA CYS A 20 0.59 12.34 -11.48
C CYS A 20 2.07 11.92 -11.65
N GLY A 21 2.82 11.79 -10.55
CA GLY A 21 4.24 11.40 -10.58
C GLY A 21 4.53 9.90 -10.34
N PHE A 22 3.50 9.04 -10.28
CA PHE A 22 3.70 7.59 -10.15
C PHE A 22 3.74 6.95 -11.55
N SER A 23 4.92 7.03 -12.16
CA SER A 23 5.31 6.45 -13.44
C SER A 23 4.63 5.11 -13.73
N LEU A 24 3.77 5.11 -14.75
CA LEU A 24 3.20 3.92 -15.38
C LEU A 24 4.33 3.10 -16.01
N GLN A 25 4.49 1.84 -15.59
CA GLN A 25 5.01 0.82 -16.48
C GLN A 25 3.81 0.25 -17.25
N PRO A 26 3.88 0.09 -18.58
CA PRO A 26 2.78 -0.49 -19.34
C PRO A 26 2.66 -1.98 -19.02
N LEU A 27 1.49 -2.39 -18.53
CA LEU A 27 1.12 -3.80 -18.41
C LEU A 27 1.09 -4.43 -19.81
N LYS A 28 1.93 -5.45 -19.99
CA LYS A 28 1.96 -6.31 -21.18
C LYS A 28 0.62 -7.03 -21.31
N LYS A 29 -0.16 -6.71 -22.35
CA LYS A 29 -1.41 -7.39 -22.70
C LYS A 29 -1.12 -8.87 -22.99
N SER A 30 -1.60 -9.77 -22.13
CA SER A 30 -1.74 -11.19 -22.43
C SER A 30 -3.01 -11.38 -23.26
N ASN A 31 -2.86 -11.87 -24.49
CA ASN A 31 -3.96 -12.25 -25.37
C ASN A 31 -4.82 -13.34 -24.71
N LEU A 32 -6.02 -12.96 -24.28
CA LEU A 32 -7.06 -13.88 -23.86
C LEU A 32 -7.87 -14.25 -25.12
N LEU A 33 -7.45 -15.29 -25.83
CA LEU A 33 -8.24 -15.87 -26.91
C LEU A 33 -9.34 -16.74 -26.29
N ILE A 34 -10.55 -16.21 -26.32
CA ILE A 34 -11.78 -16.96 -26.17
C ILE A 34 -11.94 -17.80 -27.43
N HIS A 35 -11.91 -19.12 -27.32
CA HIS A 35 -12.46 -20.00 -28.34
C HIS A 35 -13.51 -20.90 -27.68
N SER A 36 -14.76 -20.46 -27.81
CA SER A 36 -15.95 -21.28 -27.62
C SER A 36 -16.06 -22.27 -28.78
N SER A 37 -15.98 -23.57 -28.52
CA SER A 37 -16.52 -24.60 -29.42
C SER A 37 -16.83 -25.88 -28.63
N LEU A 38 -18.13 -26.13 -28.50
CA LEU A 38 -18.75 -27.42 -28.22
C LEU A 38 -18.24 -28.50 -29.18
N VAL A 39 -17.69 -29.61 -28.68
CA VAL A 39 -17.92 -30.96 -29.22
C VAL A 39 -17.70 -31.98 -28.10
N LYS A 40 -18.72 -32.80 -27.83
CA LYS A 40 -18.69 -33.98 -26.98
C LYS A 40 -18.37 -35.21 -27.85
N PRO A 41 -17.40 -36.07 -27.49
CA PRO A 41 -17.34 -37.42 -28.04
C PRO A 41 -17.59 -38.53 -26.98
N PRO A 42 -18.05 -39.72 -27.42
CA PRO A 42 -18.61 -40.79 -26.58
C PRO A 42 -17.54 -41.67 -25.88
N PRO A 43 -17.94 -42.53 -24.92
CA PRO A 43 -17.02 -43.42 -24.23
C PRO A 43 -16.79 -44.69 -25.05
N SER A 44 -15.53 -45.04 -25.30
CA SER A 44 -15.15 -46.39 -25.69
C SER A 44 -13.78 -46.76 -25.13
N SER A 45 -13.81 -47.92 -24.47
CA SER A 45 -12.72 -48.66 -23.85
C SER A 45 -11.69 -49.13 -24.88
N VAL A 46 -10.41 -48.83 -24.67
CA VAL A 46 -9.31 -49.69 -25.14
C VAL A 46 -8.12 -49.56 -24.20
N SER A 47 -7.81 -50.64 -23.49
CA SER A 47 -6.51 -50.85 -22.84
C SER A 47 -5.50 -51.25 -23.92
N PHE A 48 -4.38 -50.54 -24.04
CA PHE A 48 -3.21 -51.03 -24.77
C PHE A 48 -1.94 -50.68 -23.99
N ASN A 49 -1.41 -51.71 -23.33
CA ASN A 49 -0.06 -51.75 -22.80
C ASN A 49 0.90 -52.05 -23.95
N LYS A 50 1.86 -51.16 -24.21
CA LYS A 50 3.00 -51.47 -25.08
C LYS A 50 4.28 -50.97 -24.42
N LYS A 51 4.94 -51.91 -23.73
CA LYS A 51 6.40 -51.88 -23.54
C LYS A 51 7.07 -51.75 -24.90
N SER A 52 8.18 -51.01 -24.90
CA SER A 52 9.20 -50.94 -25.95
C SER A 52 8.83 -50.17 -27.22
N LEU A 53 9.24 -48.90 -27.28
CA LEU A 53 9.89 -48.42 -28.49
C LEU A 53 11.12 -47.60 -28.10
N SER A 54 12.25 -48.13 -28.52
CA SER A 54 13.62 -47.65 -28.40
C SER A 54 13.84 -46.28 -29.03
N ASN A 55 14.76 -45.54 -28.41
CA ASN A 55 15.79 -44.69 -29.02
C ASN A 55 15.58 -44.31 -30.49
N ASP A 56 15.12 -43.10 -30.71
CA ASP A 56 15.93 -42.04 -31.30
C ASP A 56 15.01 -40.85 -31.52
N LEU A 57 15.39 -39.69 -30.99
CA LEU A 57 15.29 -38.38 -31.64
C LEU A 57 15.47 -37.28 -30.59
N ARG A 58 16.62 -36.63 -30.73
CA ARG A 58 16.81 -35.18 -30.57
C ARG A 58 17.02 -34.68 -29.14
N GLY A 59 18.28 -34.33 -28.90
CA GLY A 59 18.77 -33.59 -27.74
C GLY A 59 17.89 -32.40 -27.39
N GLY A 60 17.38 -32.46 -26.16
CA GLY A 60 16.88 -31.35 -25.38
C GLY A 60 17.24 -31.70 -23.95
N SER A 61 18.32 -31.10 -23.46
CA SER A 61 18.74 -31.22 -22.07
C SER A 61 17.55 -30.92 -21.17
N LEU A 62 17.04 -31.96 -20.51
CA LEU A 62 16.31 -31.86 -19.26
C LEU A 62 17.29 -31.29 -18.22
N GLN A 63 17.52 -29.99 -18.29
CA GLN A 63 17.87 -29.24 -17.09
C GLN A 63 16.54 -29.05 -16.38
N ALA A 64 16.14 -30.09 -15.66
CA ALA A 64 15.36 -29.95 -14.46
C ALA A 64 16.11 -28.92 -13.62
N ALA A 65 15.71 -27.65 -13.77
CA ALA A 65 16.11 -26.58 -12.90
C ALA A 65 15.55 -26.99 -11.53
N SER A 66 16.40 -27.69 -10.78
CA SER A 66 16.34 -27.77 -9.34
C SER A 66 16.27 -26.32 -8.89
N ILE A 67 15.04 -25.85 -8.67
CA ILE A 67 14.80 -24.69 -7.82
C ILE A 67 15.22 -25.19 -6.46
N ASN A 68 16.53 -25.08 -6.20
CA ASN A 68 17.11 -25.25 -4.90
C ASN A 68 16.33 -24.27 -4.03
N GLY A 69 15.45 -24.83 -3.20
CA GLY A 69 14.82 -24.10 -2.13
C GLY A 69 15.93 -23.56 -1.26
N GLU A 70 16.29 -22.29 -1.48
CA GLU A 70 16.78 -21.48 -0.37
C GLU A 70 15.69 -21.61 0.68
N ALA A 71 16.01 -22.30 1.77
CA ALA A 71 15.11 -22.51 2.90
C ALA A 71 14.54 -21.15 3.28
N SER A 72 13.29 -20.91 2.86
CA SER A 72 12.55 -19.69 3.16
C SER A 72 12.47 -19.64 4.68
N ALA A 73 13.36 -18.85 5.28
CA ALA A 73 13.42 -18.69 6.72
C ALA A 73 12.03 -18.22 7.15
N LYS A 74 11.26 -19.13 7.75
CA LYS A 74 9.87 -18.88 8.13
C LYS A 74 9.82 -17.55 8.88
N SER A 75 9.02 -16.63 8.36
CA SER A 75 8.81 -15.32 8.97
C SER A 75 8.35 -15.52 10.42
N SER A 76 8.99 -14.87 11.38
CA SER A 76 8.50 -14.94 12.76
C SER A 76 7.23 -14.08 12.87
N PRO A 77 6.08 -14.63 13.27
CA PRO A 77 4.84 -13.88 13.36
C PRO A 77 4.96 -12.73 14.38
N VAL A 78 5.76 -12.90 15.44
CA VAL A 78 6.02 -11.87 16.45
C VAL A 78 6.80 -10.69 15.85
N ILE A 79 7.84 -10.95 15.06
CA ILE A 79 8.64 -9.89 14.43
C ILE A 79 7.81 -9.18 13.35
N SER A 80 7.05 -9.94 12.57
CA SER A 80 6.12 -9.36 11.59
C SER A 80 5.04 -8.50 12.26
N PHE A 81 4.54 -8.92 13.42
CA PHE A 81 3.60 -8.12 14.23
C PHE A 81 4.26 -6.85 14.75
N TRP A 82 5.49 -6.90 15.26
CA TRP A 82 6.23 -5.71 15.70
C TRP A 82 6.42 -4.73 14.53
N ALA A 83 6.77 -5.22 13.35
CA ALA A 83 6.90 -4.42 12.14
C ALA A 83 5.58 -3.74 11.75
N ALA A 84 4.52 -4.51 11.48
CA ALA A 84 3.23 -3.98 11.02
C ALA A 84 2.51 -3.18 12.12
N GLY A 85 2.48 -3.72 13.34
CA GLY A 85 1.90 -3.09 14.52
C GLY A 85 2.63 -1.81 14.91
N GLY A 86 3.94 -1.74 14.78
CA GLY A 86 4.70 -0.51 15.00
C GLY A 86 4.36 0.60 14.01
N VAL A 87 4.10 0.27 12.73
CA VAL A 87 3.58 1.25 11.76
C VAL A 87 2.21 1.75 12.21
N VAL A 88 1.31 0.84 12.60
CA VAL A 88 -0.01 1.20 13.13
C VAL A 88 0.09 2.09 14.38
N MET A 89 1.04 1.84 15.28
CA MET A 89 1.27 2.70 16.45
C MET A 89 1.73 4.11 16.07
N ILE A 90 2.59 4.25 15.05
CA ILE A 90 3.00 5.56 14.53
C ILE A 90 1.78 6.32 13.97
N LEU A 91 0.91 5.64 13.21
CA LEU A 91 -0.33 6.23 12.68
C LEU A 91 -1.29 6.60 13.82
N ALA A 92 -1.51 5.71 14.78
CA ALA A 92 -2.38 5.93 15.94
C ALA A 92 -1.91 7.12 16.80
N LYS A 93 -0.61 7.26 17.02
CA LYS A 93 -0.03 8.42 17.72
C LYS A 93 -0.31 9.73 16.97
N SER A 94 -0.24 9.70 15.64
CA SER A 94 -0.56 10.86 14.80
C SER A 94 -2.05 11.20 14.88
N ILE A 95 -2.93 10.20 14.78
CA ILE A 95 -4.39 10.36 14.93
C ILE A 95 -4.71 10.96 16.30
N LYS A 96 -4.21 10.39 17.40
CA LYS A 96 -4.46 10.87 18.77
C LYS A 96 -4.10 12.35 18.95
N ARG A 97 -3.06 12.82 18.27
CA ARG A 97 -2.64 14.23 18.30
C ARG A 97 -3.58 15.14 17.52
N ILE A 98 -4.13 14.68 16.39
CA ILE A 98 -4.88 15.51 15.44
C ILE A 98 -6.39 15.53 15.78
N VAL A 99 -6.94 14.44 16.32
CA VAL A 99 -8.36 14.31 16.70
C VAL A 99 -8.91 15.50 17.49
N PRO A 100 -8.29 15.99 18.58
CA PRO A 100 -8.85 17.12 19.32
C PRO A 100 -8.96 18.40 18.48
N ILE A 101 -8.09 18.58 17.49
CA ILE A 101 -8.13 19.73 16.57
C ILE A 101 -9.27 19.53 15.56
N ALA A 102 -9.40 18.35 14.97
CA ALA A 102 -10.46 18.09 13.98
C ALA A 102 -11.88 18.23 14.57
N LEU A 103 -12.06 17.88 15.85
CA LEU A 103 -13.35 17.93 16.55
C LEU A 103 -13.66 19.28 17.21
N GLU A 104 -12.73 20.23 17.19
CA GLU A 104 -12.91 21.58 17.75
C GLU A 104 -14.22 22.26 17.31
N PRO A 105 -14.68 22.16 16.04
CA PRO A 105 -15.94 22.78 15.62
C PRO A 105 -17.21 22.18 16.25
N PHE A 106 -17.13 20.97 16.82
CA PHE A 106 -18.27 20.24 17.39
C PHE A 106 -18.31 20.26 18.92
N HIS A 107 -17.19 20.58 19.58
CA HIS A 107 -17.12 20.60 21.05
C HIS A 107 -17.62 21.92 21.68
N GLY A 108 -18.23 22.82 20.90
CA GLY A 108 -18.80 24.08 21.38
C GLY A 108 -17.78 25.13 21.84
N VAL A 109 -16.48 24.87 21.63
CA VAL A 109 -15.38 25.78 22.00
C VAL A 109 -15.16 26.87 20.93
N ALA A 110 -15.53 26.58 19.68
CA ALA A 110 -15.34 27.48 18.54
C ALA A 110 -16.67 27.80 17.83
N ALA A 111 -16.63 28.82 16.95
CA ALA A 111 -17.80 29.23 16.16
C ALA A 111 -18.31 28.05 15.30
N PRO A 112 -19.63 27.78 15.29
CA PRO A 112 -20.19 26.65 14.55
C PRO A 112 -19.92 26.77 13.05
N LEU A 113 -19.75 25.63 12.39
CA LEU A 113 -19.53 25.57 10.94
C LEU A 113 -20.76 26.07 10.20
N SER A 114 -20.55 26.90 9.19
CA SER A 114 -21.59 27.18 8.18
C SER A 114 -21.98 25.88 7.45
N THR A 115 -23.21 25.80 6.94
CA THR A 115 -23.68 24.65 6.14
C THR A 115 -22.73 24.30 5.00
N PHE A 116 -22.13 25.31 4.35
CA PHE A 116 -21.14 25.10 3.29
C PHE A 116 -19.85 24.48 3.84
N GLN A 117 -19.38 24.95 4.99
CA GLN A 117 -18.16 24.43 5.63
C GLN A 117 -18.37 23.01 6.15
N LEU A 118 -19.57 22.69 6.64
CA LEU A 118 -19.95 21.33 7.03
C LEU A 118 -19.99 20.39 5.81
N ALA A 119 -20.57 20.85 4.69
CA ALA A 119 -20.54 20.08 3.45
C ALA A 119 -19.10 19.83 2.97
N ALA A 120 -18.23 20.85 3.05
CA ALA A 120 -16.81 20.72 2.75
C ALA A 120 -16.10 19.77 3.72
N TYR A 121 -16.44 19.78 5.01
CA TYR A 121 -15.93 18.85 6.02
C TYR A 121 -16.23 17.39 5.64
N ILE A 122 -17.50 17.08 5.36
CA ILE A 122 -17.95 15.74 4.97
C ILE A 122 -17.32 15.32 3.64
N GLY A 123 -17.32 16.22 2.65
CA GLY A 123 -16.72 15.97 1.35
C GLY A 123 -15.23 15.67 1.45
N MET A 124 -14.49 16.41 2.28
CA MET A 124 -13.07 16.18 2.53
C MET A 124 -12.82 14.82 3.19
N CYS A 125 -13.64 14.44 4.17
CA CYS A 125 -13.57 13.12 4.80
C CYS A 125 -13.76 11.98 3.79
N ILE A 126 -14.77 12.07 2.92
CA ILE A 126 -15.02 11.07 1.88
C ILE A 126 -13.87 11.01 0.88
N TRP A 127 -13.38 12.17 0.44
CA TRP A 127 -12.26 12.26 -0.50
C TRP A 127 -11.00 11.59 0.06
N PHE A 128 -10.61 11.91 1.31
CA PHE A 128 -9.46 11.29 1.97
C PHE A 128 -9.68 9.80 2.24
N ALA A 129 -10.89 9.38 2.61
CA ALA A 129 -11.21 7.96 2.76
C ALA A 129 -10.91 7.18 1.47
N TYR A 130 -11.27 7.74 0.31
CA TYR A 130 -11.04 7.11 -0.98
C TYR A 130 -9.60 7.22 -1.46
N VAL A 131 -9.04 8.43 -1.53
CA VAL A 131 -7.71 8.66 -2.12
C VAL A 131 -6.59 8.14 -1.21
N GLU A 132 -6.59 8.56 0.05
CA GLU A 132 -5.55 8.15 1.00
C GLU A 132 -5.89 6.77 1.57
N GLY A 133 -7.09 6.59 2.14
CA GLY A 133 -7.47 5.33 2.80
C GLY A 133 -7.48 4.13 1.86
N TYR A 134 -8.28 4.19 0.80
CA TYR A 134 -8.44 3.06 -0.12
C TYR A 134 -7.29 2.96 -1.15
N LYS A 135 -7.06 4.00 -1.97
CA LYS A 135 -6.05 3.91 -3.05
C LYS A 135 -4.61 3.96 -2.54
N GLY A 136 -4.34 4.80 -1.53
CA GLY A 136 -3.02 4.96 -0.94
C GLY A 136 -2.66 3.80 0.00
N PHE A 137 -3.39 3.71 1.11
CA PHE A 137 -3.11 2.74 2.16
C PHE A 137 -3.50 1.32 1.73
N GLN A 138 -4.78 1.05 1.49
CA GLN A 138 -5.28 -0.31 1.34
C GLN A 138 -4.72 -1.04 0.11
N LEU A 139 -4.64 -0.38 -1.05
CA LEU A 139 -4.19 -1.04 -2.29
C LEU A 139 -2.67 -1.09 -2.46
N LYS A 140 -1.92 -0.15 -1.88
CA LYS A 140 -0.48 -0.01 -2.15
C LYS A 140 0.37 -0.15 -0.90
N PHE A 141 0.15 0.70 0.11
CA PHE A 141 1.06 0.76 1.27
C PHE A 141 0.90 -0.44 2.21
N SER A 142 -0.33 -0.81 2.56
CA SER A 142 -0.64 -1.91 3.48
C SER A 142 -0.12 -3.27 3.01
N PRO A 143 -0.40 -3.73 1.77
CA PRO A 143 0.16 -4.99 1.29
C PRO A 143 1.69 -4.98 1.24
N LEU A 144 2.30 -3.83 0.96
CA LEU A 144 3.77 -3.71 0.95
C LEU A 144 4.35 -3.83 2.36
N VAL A 145 3.79 -3.08 3.32
CA VAL A 145 4.25 -3.09 4.72
C VAL A 145 4.20 -4.52 5.26
N VAL A 146 3.12 -5.24 4.99
CA VAL A 146 2.96 -6.63 5.44
C VAL A 146 3.89 -7.58 4.70
N SER A 147 4.01 -7.48 3.37
CA SER A 147 4.94 -8.30 2.58
C SER A 147 6.39 -8.14 3.09
N ARG A 148 6.83 -6.90 3.34
CA ARG A 148 8.14 -6.62 3.94
C ARG A 148 8.25 -7.15 5.36
N ALA A 149 7.22 -6.99 6.19
CA ALA A 149 7.22 -7.54 7.56
C ALA A 149 7.41 -9.06 7.57
N GLN A 150 6.87 -9.78 6.57
CA GLN A 150 7.05 -11.22 6.43
C GLN A 150 8.46 -11.63 5.95
N THR A 151 9.30 -10.71 5.48
CA THR A 151 10.70 -11.04 5.16
C THR A 151 11.60 -11.11 6.39
N LEU A 152 11.12 -10.63 7.55
CA LEU A 152 11.92 -10.61 8.78
C LEU A 152 11.85 -11.94 9.53
N SER A 153 13.02 -12.42 9.90
CA SER A 153 13.23 -13.64 10.69
C SER A 153 14.20 -13.37 11.85
N ILE A 154 14.32 -14.31 12.78
CA ILE A 154 15.23 -14.17 13.93
C ILE A 154 16.70 -14.01 13.52
N ASN A 155 17.07 -14.52 12.34
CA ASN A 155 18.42 -14.44 11.78
C ASN A 155 18.66 -13.11 11.03
N SER A 156 17.67 -12.21 10.99
CA SER A 156 17.84 -10.90 10.36
C SER A 156 18.82 -10.04 11.16
N PRO A 157 19.54 -9.11 10.52
CA PRO A 157 20.43 -8.18 11.22
C PRO A 157 19.68 -7.41 12.32
N ILE A 158 20.30 -7.24 13.49
CA ILE A 158 19.66 -6.64 14.69
C ILE A 158 18.98 -5.29 14.38
N HIS A 159 19.60 -4.46 13.54
CA HIS A 159 19.04 -3.16 13.17
C HIS A 159 17.74 -3.27 12.34
N HIS A 160 17.53 -4.36 11.59
CA HIS A 160 16.25 -4.65 10.92
C HIS A 160 15.15 -4.99 11.94
N LEU A 161 15.47 -5.72 13.02
CA LEU A 161 14.51 -6.07 14.06
C LEU A 161 14.16 -4.86 14.94
N LEU A 162 15.16 -4.10 15.38
CA LEU A 162 14.95 -2.93 16.25
C LEU A 162 14.09 -1.87 15.54
N PHE A 163 14.42 -1.59 14.27
CA PHE A 163 13.69 -0.62 13.45
C PHE A 163 12.72 -1.30 12.46
N ALA A 164 12.15 -2.44 12.85
CA ALA A 164 11.24 -3.22 12.00
C ALA A 164 10.08 -2.41 11.41
N PRO A 165 9.46 -1.44 12.12
CA PRO A 165 8.41 -0.61 11.54
C PRO A 165 8.93 0.24 10.37
N PHE A 166 10.09 0.87 10.54
CA PHE A 166 10.72 1.68 9.49
C PHE A 166 11.26 0.84 8.34
N TYR A 167 11.72 -0.39 8.63
CA TYR A 167 12.06 -1.39 7.63
C TYR A 167 10.84 -1.74 6.78
N ALA A 168 9.69 -2.03 7.41
CA ALA A 168 8.46 -2.41 6.72
C ALA A 168 7.91 -1.28 5.84
N MET A 169 8.08 -0.02 6.24
CA MET A 169 7.77 1.16 5.41
C MET A 169 8.70 1.32 4.19
N GLY A 170 9.86 0.64 4.18
CA GLY A 170 10.86 0.72 3.12
C GLY A 170 11.77 1.94 3.21
N LEU A 171 11.99 2.49 4.41
CA LEU A 171 12.90 3.64 4.61
C LEU A 171 14.38 3.25 4.48
N PHE A 172 14.71 2.00 4.79
CA PHE A 172 16.04 1.42 4.61
C PHE A 172 15.92 -0.05 4.18
N HIS A 173 17.04 -0.63 3.75
CA HIS A 173 17.09 -2.00 3.19
C HIS A 173 15.98 -2.27 2.16
N ALA A 174 15.89 -1.39 1.17
CA ALA A 174 14.94 -1.47 0.07
C ALA A 174 15.64 -1.09 -1.24
N THR A 175 15.04 -1.41 -2.39
CA THR A 175 15.55 -0.95 -3.70
C THR A 175 15.76 0.55 -3.73
N LYS A 176 16.70 1.03 -4.54
CA LYS A 176 17.02 2.48 -4.65
C LYS A 176 15.76 3.30 -4.97
N LYS A 177 14.96 2.82 -5.93
CA LYS A 177 13.68 3.45 -6.31
C LYS A 177 12.72 3.51 -5.12
N ARG A 178 12.56 2.40 -4.37
CA ARG A 178 11.66 2.35 -3.23
C ARG A 178 12.09 3.29 -2.10
N LYS A 179 13.39 3.34 -1.80
CA LYS A 179 13.94 4.23 -0.77
C LYS A 179 13.64 5.70 -1.09
N ILE A 180 13.88 6.12 -2.33
CA ILE A 180 13.58 7.50 -2.77
C ILE A 180 12.08 7.79 -2.59
N VAL A 181 11.21 6.91 -3.07
CA VAL A 181 9.76 7.09 -2.94
C VAL A 181 9.33 7.19 -1.47
N SER A 182 9.80 6.29 -0.60
CA SER A 182 9.43 6.30 0.81
C SER A 182 9.89 7.60 1.50
N TRP A 183 11.12 8.05 1.25
CA TRP A 183 11.61 9.32 1.80
C TRP A 183 10.87 10.53 1.23
N SER A 184 10.61 10.57 -0.07
CA SER A 184 9.83 11.65 -0.71
C SER A 184 8.42 11.74 -0.14
N VAL A 185 7.73 10.62 0.08
CA VAL A 185 6.39 10.60 0.69
C VAL A 185 6.46 11.07 2.15
N SER A 186 7.41 10.56 2.95
CA SER A 186 7.56 10.98 4.36
C SER A 186 7.84 12.47 4.49
N THR A 187 8.76 13.02 3.68
CA THR A 187 9.07 14.45 3.67
C THR A 187 7.90 15.27 3.12
N GLY A 188 7.26 14.81 2.04
CA GLY A 188 6.11 15.48 1.43
C GLY A 188 4.94 15.64 2.39
N VAL A 189 4.58 14.59 3.12
CA VAL A 189 3.53 14.64 4.16
C VAL A 189 3.93 15.63 5.27
N ALA A 190 5.18 15.62 5.72
CA ALA A 190 5.64 16.56 6.76
C ALA A 190 5.51 18.03 6.31
N VAL A 191 5.86 18.34 5.06
CA VAL A 191 5.72 19.68 4.47
C VAL A 191 4.24 20.07 4.34
N ILE A 192 3.39 19.19 3.83
CA ILE A 192 1.95 19.46 3.68
C ILE A 192 1.31 19.71 5.04
N VAL A 193 1.62 18.90 6.06
CA VAL A 193 1.11 19.10 7.42
C VAL A 193 1.59 20.45 8.00
N ALA A 194 2.83 20.85 7.73
CA ALA A 194 3.34 22.15 8.14
C ALA A 194 2.59 23.31 7.45
N ALA A 195 2.19 23.15 6.19
CA ALA A 195 1.37 24.11 5.46
C ALA A 195 -0.07 24.16 5.99
N VAL A 196 -0.71 23.01 6.23
CA VAL A 196 -2.09 22.91 6.76
C VAL A 196 -2.21 23.60 8.12
N LYS A 197 -1.15 23.54 8.95
CA LYS A 197 -1.08 24.25 10.24
C LYS A 197 -1.18 25.77 10.13
N LYS A 198 -0.91 26.36 8.97
CA LYS A 198 -1.00 27.81 8.73
C LYS A 198 -2.39 28.24 8.26
N LEU A 199 -3.29 27.30 7.99
CA LEU A 199 -4.64 27.64 7.55
C LEU A 199 -5.46 28.23 8.71
N PRO A 200 -6.23 29.31 8.46
CA PRO A 200 -7.12 29.85 9.46
C PRO A 200 -8.27 28.87 9.76
N TYR A 201 -8.86 29.03 10.93
CA TYR A 201 -10.12 28.36 11.27
C TYR A 201 -11.19 28.72 10.22
N PRO A 202 -12.03 27.77 9.75
CA PRO A 202 -12.13 26.34 10.10
C PRO A 202 -11.44 25.38 9.11
N TRP A 203 -10.68 25.90 8.15
CA TRP A 203 -10.14 25.11 7.04
C TRP A 203 -9.12 24.07 7.49
N ARG A 204 -8.31 24.40 8.50
CA ARG A 204 -7.41 23.44 9.14
C ARG A 204 -8.18 22.23 9.68
N ASN A 205 -9.28 22.47 10.40
CA ASN A 205 -10.09 21.43 11.03
C ASN A 205 -10.72 20.50 9.98
N ILE A 206 -11.19 21.07 8.87
CA ILE A 206 -11.74 20.32 7.72
C ILE A 206 -10.70 19.37 7.11
N VAL A 207 -9.48 19.86 6.86
CA VAL A 207 -8.42 19.04 6.28
C VAL A 207 -7.92 17.98 7.27
N ASP A 208 -7.68 18.38 8.52
CA ASP A 208 -7.23 17.48 9.59
C ASP A 208 -8.23 16.34 9.85
N ALA A 209 -9.54 16.61 9.73
CA ALA A 209 -10.58 15.58 9.78
C ALA A 209 -10.45 14.55 8.66
N GLY A 210 -10.24 15.00 7.42
CA GLY A 210 -10.00 14.10 6.30
C GLY A 210 -8.75 13.23 6.52
N VAL A 211 -7.66 13.84 6.97
CA VAL A 211 -6.41 13.12 7.30
C VAL A 211 -6.68 12.02 8.33
N ILE A 212 -7.41 12.30 9.42
CA ILE A 212 -7.75 11.29 10.44
C ILE A 212 -8.52 10.12 9.83
N VAL A 213 -9.51 10.38 8.99
CA VAL A 213 -10.29 9.33 8.31
C VAL A 213 -9.37 8.45 7.47
N GLY A 214 -8.51 9.05 6.65
CA GLY A 214 -7.53 8.34 5.82
C GLY A 214 -6.55 7.49 6.65
N LEU A 215 -5.97 8.06 7.72
CA LEU A 215 -5.04 7.36 8.61
C LEU A 215 -5.71 6.22 9.39
N SER A 216 -6.96 6.40 9.80
CA SER A 216 -7.73 5.38 10.52
C SER A 216 -8.05 4.20 9.59
N TRP A 217 -8.52 4.48 8.38
CA TRP A 217 -8.72 3.46 7.34
C TRP A 217 -7.41 2.74 7.03
N GLY A 218 -6.32 3.49 6.89
CA GLY A 218 -4.99 2.96 6.65
C GLY A 218 -4.56 1.99 7.74
N SER A 219 -4.69 2.38 9.01
CA SER A 219 -4.38 1.55 10.17
C SER A 219 -5.15 0.23 10.17
N ILE A 220 -6.48 0.29 9.94
CA ILE A 220 -7.34 -0.90 9.84
C ILE A 220 -6.91 -1.78 8.67
N SER A 221 -6.59 -1.18 7.52
CA SER A 221 -6.19 -1.92 6.33
C SER A 221 -4.86 -2.67 6.52
N ILE A 222 -3.88 -2.08 7.23
CA ILE A 222 -2.59 -2.76 7.55
C ILE A 222 -2.86 -4.00 8.41
N LEU A 223 -3.62 -3.85 9.50
CA LEU A 223 -3.97 -4.96 10.38
C LEU A 223 -4.74 -6.05 9.63
N SER A 224 -5.69 -5.67 8.77
CA SER A 224 -6.48 -6.60 7.97
C SER A 224 -5.60 -7.42 7.02
N HIS A 225 -4.61 -6.79 6.37
CA HIS A 225 -3.67 -7.50 5.50
C HIS A 225 -2.72 -8.39 6.30
N TRP A 226 -2.27 -7.94 7.48
CA TRP A 226 -1.42 -8.73 8.36
C TRP A 226 -2.13 -9.99 8.85
N VAL A 227 -3.37 -9.88 9.31
CA VAL A 227 -4.21 -11.03 9.70
C VAL A 227 -4.40 -11.99 8.52
N LYS A 228 -4.70 -11.47 7.32
CA LYS A 228 -4.82 -12.28 6.09
C LYS A 228 -3.53 -13.04 5.78
N ALA A 229 -2.38 -12.42 5.94
CA ALA A 229 -1.09 -13.01 5.60
C ALA A 229 -0.64 -14.06 6.64
N VAL A 230 -0.83 -13.77 7.94
CA VAL A 230 -0.35 -14.65 9.04
C VAL A 230 -1.34 -15.75 9.38
N VAL A 231 -2.65 -15.47 9.44
CA VAL A 231 -3.66 -16.45 9.87
C VAL A 231 -4.13 -17.32 8.71
N PHE A 232 -4.35 -16.71 7.54
CA PHE A 232 -4.86 -17.44 6.37
C PHE A 232 -3.75 -17.90 5.42
N GLY A 233 -2.49 -17.59 5.72
CA GLY A 233 -1.34 -17.98 4.89
C GLY A 233 -1.40 -17.43 3.46
N LYS A 234 -2.14 -16.33 3.23
CA LYS A 234 -2.34 -15.79 1.89
C LYS A 234 -1.16 -14.90 1.52
N ASP A 235 -0.38 -15.32 0.52
CA ASP A 235 0.65 -14.48 -0.06
C ASP A 235 0.01 -13.24 -0.68
N LEU A 236 0.51 -12.06 -0.30
CA LEU A 236 -0.09 -10.78 -0.70
C LEU A 236 0.19 -10.39 -2.15
N ASN A 237 0.75 -11.29 -2.98
CA ASN A 237 1.17 -11.07 -4.38
C ASN A 237 1.78 -9.68 -4.61
N MET A 238 2.60 -9.24 -3.66
CA MET A 238 3.25 -7.93 -3.68
C MET A 238 4.73 -8.10 -3.38
N ASP A 239 5.56 -7.62 -4.29
CA ASP A 239 7.01 -7.62 -4.16
C ASP A 239 7.45 -6.80 -2.92
N PRO A 240 8.20 -7.39 -1.97
CA PRO A 240 8.72 -6.67 -0.81
C PRO A 240 9.78 -5.61 -1.17
N ALA A 241 10.24 -5.52 -2.43
CA ALA A 241 11.20 -4.54 -2.92
C ALA A 241 12.52 -4.55 -2.13
N LEU A 242 13.06 -5.75 -1.90
CA LEU A 242 14.38 -5.96 -1.28
C LEU A 242 15.51 -5.55 -2.26
N PRO A 243 16.70 -5.16 -1.77
CA PRO A 243 17.83 -4.88 -2.64
C PRO A 243 18.24 -6.13 -3.41
N GLU A 244 18.56 -5.97 -4.70
CA GLU A 244 19.17 -7.03 -5.50
C GLU A 244 20.52 -7.43 -4.86
N LYS A 245 20.78 -8.73 -4.73
CA LYS A 245 22.11 -9.23 -4.39
C LYS A 245 23.03 -8.79 -5.53
N LYS A 246 24.09 -8.03 -5.22
CA LYS A 246 25.18 -7.83 -6.17
C LYS A 246 25.97 -9.13 -6.16
N ASP A 247 25.82 -9.90 -7.23
CA ASP A 247 26.73 -11.00 -7.57
C ASP A 247 28.13 -10.46 -7.88
#